data_AF-A0A537M1H9-F1
#
_entry.id   AF-A0A537M1H9-F1
#
_cell.length_a   1.000
_cell.length_b   1.000
_cell.length_c   1.000
_cell.angle_alpha   90.00
_cell.angle_beta   90.00
_cell.angle_gamma   90.00
#
_symmetry.space_group_name_H-M   'P 1'
#
loop_
_entity.id
_entity.type
_entity.pdbx_description
1 polymer ?
#
loop_
_entity_poly.entity_id
_entity_poly.type
_entity_poly.pdbx_seq_one_letter_code
_entity_poly.pdbx_strand_id
1 'polypeptide(L)'
;MTAPGLYLPRCLIERNPPVPTPSTLKRFAALALAAAAVTAPSPAPAADSDVFVPVFRTDFPDPFILRAGDRWLAYATNGNKGKTNVQLAESRDLVHWAMVKDDKGARDAMPELPAWAKKGFTWAPEVLKTDTGYVLYFTARDKK
;
A
#
# COMPACT_ATOMS: atom_id res chain seq x y z
N MET A 1 20.06 42.60 0.97
CA MET A 1 20.57 41.57 1.92
C MET A 1 19.67 41.54 3.14
N THR A 2 18.62 40.72 3.12
CA THR A 2 17.89 40.28 4.32
C THR A 2 17.08 39.05 3.94
N ALA A 3 17.42 37.89 4.47
CA ALA A 3 16.58 36.70 4.40
C ALA A 3 15.69 36.68 5.65
N PRO A 4 14.43 36.24 5.55
CA PRO A 4 13.75 35.70 6.70
C PRO A 4 13.26 34.27 6.45
N GLY A 5 13.70 33.38 7.34
CA GLY A 5 12.82 32.47 8.06
C GLY A 5 12.21 31.30 7.29
N LEU A 6 12.89 30.16 7.35
CA LEU A 6 12.31 28.84 7.15
C LEU A 6 11.08 28.65 8.06
N TYR A 7 9.91 28.51 7.45
CA TYR A 7 8.70 28.08 8.15
C TYR A 7 8.50 26.59 7.84
N LEU A 8 8.95 25.73 8.76
CA LEU A 8 8.60 24.31 8.75
C LEU A 8 7.19 24.18 9.36
N PRO A 9 6.19 23.65 8.64
CA PRO A 9 4.92 23.30 9.28
C PRO A 9 5.15 22.09 10.18
N ARG A 10 5.05 22.37 11.47
CA ARG A 10 5.08 21.42 12.58
C ARG A 10 4.04 20.34 12.33
N CYS A 11 4.48 19.09 12.23
CA CYS A 11 3.63 17.90 12.21
C CYS A 11 2.76 17.88 13.48
N LEU A 12 1.48 18.22 13.33
CA LEU A 12 0.49 18.15 14.40
C LEU A 12 0.06 16.69 14.51
N ILE A 13 0.76 15.91 15.34
CA ILE A 13 0.23 14.64 15.83
C ILE A 13 -0.93 15.00 16.76
N GLU A 14 -2.14 14.91 16.22
CA GLU A 14 -3.39 15.08 16.94
C GLU A 14 -3.46 13.99 18.02
N ARG A 15 -3.30 14.40 19.28
CA ARG A 15 -3.39 13.51 20.44
C ARG A 15 -4.86 13.16 20.61
N ASN A 16 -5.19 11.90 20.37
CA ASN A 16 -6.51 11.33 20.63
C ASN A 16 -6.94 11.65 22.09
N PRO A 17 -8.14 12.17 22.35
CA PRO A 17 -8.59 12.44 23.72
C PRO A 17 -8.82 11.13 24.49
N PRO A 18 -8.68 11.13 25.82
CA PRO A 18 -8.90 9.94 26.64
C PRO A 18 -10.37 9.48 26.59
N VAL A 19 -10.57 8.18 26.44
CA VAL A 19 -11.88 7.52 26.51
C VAL A 19 -12.50 7.73 27.90
N PRO A 20 -13.78 8.12 28.02
CA PRO A 20 -14.43 8.25 29.31
C PRO A 20 -14.64 6.88 29.95
N THR A 21 -14.22 6.74 31.22
CA THR A 21 -14.48 5.57 32.06
C THR A 21 -15.93 5.59 32.57
N PRO A 22 -16.62 4.43 32.64
CA PRO A 22 -17.97 4.37 33.20
C PRO A 22 -17.92 4.55 34.73
N SER A 23 -18.71 5.52 35.21
CA SER A 23 -18.91 5.83 36.62
C SER A 23 -19.72 4.73 37.32
N THR A 24 -19.18 4.22 38.42
CA THR A 24 -19.81 3.24 39.33
C THR A 24 -21.08 3.80 39.97
N LEU A 25 -22.26 3.32 39.56
CA LEU A 25 -23.51 3.60 40.28
C LEU A 25 -23.72 2.52 41.36
N LYS A 26 -24.03 3.01 42.57
CA LYS A 26 -24.20 2.22 43.79
C LYS A 26 -25.45 1.34 43.75
N ARG A 27 -25.30 0.23 44.47
CA ARG A 27 -26.18 -0.91 44.69
C ARG A 27 -27.57 -0.53 45.21
N PHE A 28 -28.61 -1.15 44.64
CA PHE A 28 -29.85 -1.48 45.34
C PHE A 28 -30.05 -3.00 45.25
N ALA A 29 -30.17 -3.65 46.40
CA ALA A 29 -30.49 -5.06 46.53
C ALA A 29 -32.01 -5.23 46.61
N ALA A 30 -32.57 -6.11 45.79
CA ALA A 30 -33.86 -6.73 46.05
C ALA A 30 -33.86 -8.14 45.44
N LEU A 31 -34.16 -9.10 46.31
CA LEU A 31 -34.15 -10.54 46.11
C LEU A 31 -35.42 -10.95 45.33
N ALA A 32 -35.26 -11.53 44.15
CA ALA A 32 -36.32 -12.27 43.46
C ALA A 32 -35.70 -13.50 42.78
N LEU A 33 -35.96 -14.66 43.34
CA LEU A 33 -35.52 -15.96 42.83
C LEU A 33 -36.43 -16.34 41.64
N ALA A 34 -36.06 -15.91 40.44
CA ALA A 34 -36.64 -16.41 39.20
C ALA A 34 -35.58 -17.29 38.50
N ALA A 35 -35.88 -18.58 38.36
CA ALA A 35 -35.09 -19.50 37.55
C ALA A 35 -35.26 -19.15 36.06
N ALA A 36 -34.58 -18.10 35.61
CA ALA A 36 -34.33 -17.88 34.19
C ALA A 36 -33.08 -18.68 33.83
N ALA A 37 -33.24 -19.75 33.06
CA ALA A 37 -32.13 -20.43 32.42
C ALA A 37 -31.39 -19.39 31.56
N VAL A 38 -30.22 -18.97 32.05
CA VAL A 38 -29.31 -18.08 31.35
C VAL A 38 -28.84 -18.83 30.11
N THR A 39 -29.47 -18.55 28.97
CA THR A 39 -28.86 -18.82 27.67
C THR A 39 -27.74 -17.81 27.54
N ALA A 40 -26.55 -18.18 28.02
CA ALA A 40 -25.35 -17.41 27.73
C ALA A 40 -25.20 -17.36 26.20
N PRO A 41 -25.08 -16.18 25.56
CA PRO A 41 -24.72 -16.13 24.17
C PRO A 41 -23.37 -16.83 24.04
N SER A 42 -23.34 -17.89 23.23
CA SER A 42 -22.09 -18.53 22.85
C SER A 42 -21.19 -17.44 22.26
N PRO A 43 -19.94 -17.26 22.70
CA PRO A 43 -19.05 -16.30 22.08
C PRO A 43 -18.97 -16.66 20.59
N ALA A 44 -19.40 -15.74 19.73
CA ALA A 44 -19.20 -15.90 18.29
C ALA A 44 -17.70 -16.18 18.09
N PRO A 45 -17.32 -17.15 17.24
CA PRO A 45 -15.91 -17.36 16.93
C PRO A 45 -15.33 -16.01 16.52
N ALA A 46 -14.28 -15.57 17.23
CA ALA A 46 -13.54 -14.40 16.82
C ALA A 46 -13.13 -14.66 15.38
N ALA A 47 -13.62 -13.82 14.46
CA ALA A 47 -13.16 -13.88 13.09
C ALA A 47 -11.65 -13.73 13.15
N ASP A 48 -10.92 -14.74 12.69
CA ASP A 48 -9.51 -14.58 12.33
C ASP A 48 -9.48 -13.47 11.28
N SER A 49 -9.31 -12.24 11.73
CA SER A 49 -9.06 -11.13 10.82
C SER A 49 -7.66 -11.42 10.28
N ASP A 50 -7.60 -11.94 9.06
CA ASP A 50 -6.35 -12.09 8.33
C ASP A 50 -5.55 -10.79 8.51
N VAL A 51 -4.45 -10.89 9.26
CA VAL A 51 -3.60 -9.73 9.61
C VAL A 51 -2.99 -9.11 8.35
N PHE A 52 -3.06 -9.81 7.23
CA PHE A 52 -2.69 -9.32 5.90
C PHE A 52 -3.43 -10.08 4.79
N VAL A 53 -4.22 -9.37 3.98
CA VAL A 53 -4.79 -9.90 2.74
C VAL A 53 -4.11 -9.20 1.55
N PRO A 54 -3.41 -9.93 0.65
CA PRO A 54 -2.83 -9.32 -0.54
C PRO A 54 -3.93 -8.69 -1.41
N VAL A 55 -3.84 -7.38 -1.62
CA VAL A 55 -4.74 -6.63 -2.50
C VAL A 55 -4.47 -6.87 -3.99
N PHE A 56 -3.29 -7.42 -4.31
CA PHE A 56 -2.93 -7.78 -5.67
C PHE A 56 -2.24 -9.14 -5.70
N ARG A 57 -2.88 -10.13 -6.33
CA ARG A 57 -2.46 -11.54 -6.34
C ARG A 57 -1.73 -11.94 -7.63
N THR A 58 -1.01 -10.98 -8.23
CA THR A 58 -0.17 -11.17 -9.41
C THR A 58 1.30 -11.22 -8.98
N ASP A 59 2.16 -11.91 -9.74
CA ASP A 59 3.62 -11.87 -9.56
C ASP A 59 4.16 -10.46 -9.83
N PHE A 60 4.18 -9.64 -8.78
CA PHE A 60 4.49 -8.22 -8.83
C PHE A 60 5.47 -7.83 -7.70
N PRO A 61 6.72 -8.33 -7.74
CA PRO A 61 7.68 -8.12 -6.66
C PRO A 61 8.24 -6.70 -6.64
N ASP A 62 8.60 -6.26 -5.44
CA ASP A 62 9.22 -4.95 -5.16
C ASP A 62 8.42 -3.74 -5.67
N PRO A 63 7.13 -3.60 -5.30
CA PRO A 63 6.29 -2.52 -5.82
C PRO A 63 6.72 -1.14 -5.29
N PHE A 64 6.97 -0.20 -6.20
CA PHE A 64 6.98 1.24 -5.91
C PHE A 64 5.68 1.89 -6.39
N ILE A 65 5.03 2.66 -5.52
CA ILE A 65 3.73 3.28 -5.78
C ILE A 65 3.87 4.79 -5.97
N LEU A 66 3.38 5.30 -7.09
CA LEU A 66 3.38 6.73 -7.44
C LEU A 66 1.95 7.24 -7.65
N ARG A 67 1.59 8.34 -7.00
CA ARG A 67 0.34 9.04 -7.32
C ARG A 67 0.50 9.86 -8.60
N ALA A 68 -0.35 9.61 -9.60
CA ALA A 68 -0.35 10.30 -10.88
C ALA A 68 -1.76 10.84 -11.19
N GLY A 69 -2.08 12.02 -10.62
CA GLY A 69 -3.41 12.62 -10.75
C GLY A 69 -4.45 11.90 -9.88
N ASP A 70 -5.50 11.40 -10.51
CA ASP A 70 -6.62 10.66 -9.91
C ASP A 70 -6.38 9.15 -9.80
N ARG A 71 -5.18 8.68 -10.16
CA ARG A 71 -4.79 7.27 -10.13
C ARG A 71 -3.45 7.07 -9.44
N TRP A 72 -3.20 5.81 -9.11
CA TRP A 72 -1.97 5.28 -8.58
C TRP A 72 -1.34 4.37 -9.61
N LEU A 73 -0.05 4.55 -9.86
CA LEU A 73 0.77 3.67 -10.69
C LEU A 73 1.68 2.87 -9.78
N ALA A 74 1.76 1.57 -10.00
CA ALA A 74 2.70 0.69 -9.36
C ALA A 74 3.74 0.22 -10.38
N TYR A 75 5.01 0.27 -9.99
CA TYR A 75 6.15 -0.22 -10.77
C TYR A 75 6.76 -1.39 -10.03
N ALA A 76 7.15 -2.46 -10.73
CA ALA A 76 7.75 -3.63 -10.09
C ALA A 76 8.93 -4.18 -10.88
N THR A 77 9.68 -5.04 -10.19
CA THR A 77 10.70 -5.94 -10.75
C THR A 77 10.19 -6.63 -12.01
N ASN A 78 11.10 -7.00 -12.90
CA ASN A 78 10.80 -7.57 -14.20
C ASN A 78 9.79 -8.73 -14.16
N GLY A 79 9.06 -8.92 -15.26
CA GLY A 79 7.97 -9.88 -15.33
C GLY A 79 7.95 -10.70 -16.62
N ASN A 80 6.99 -11.61 -16.70
CA ASN A 80 6.71 -12.39 -17.91
C ASN A 80 7.96 -13.11 -18.45
N LYS A 81 8.71 -13.79 -17.56
CA LYS A 81 9.97 -14.48 -17.87
C LYS A 81 11.01 -13.55 -18.53
N GLY A 82 11.09 -12.31 -18.06
CA GLY A 82 12.04 -11.30 -18.55
C GLY A 82 11.65 -10.65 -19.88
N LYS A 83 10.40 -10.80 -20.33
CA LYS A 83 9.87 -10.09 -21.50
C LYS A 83 9.54 -8.64 -21.20
N THR A 84 9.13 -8.34 -19.96
CA THR A 84 8.85 -6.99 -19.46
C THR A 84 9.97 -6.60 -18.50
N ASN A 85 10.68 -5.50 -18.80
CA ASN A 85 11.80 -5.01 -17.99
C ASN A 85 11.32 -4.37 -16.69
N VAL A 86 10.28 -3.53 -16.76
CA VAL A 86 9.63 -2.95 -15.58
C VAL A 86 8.13 -3.13 -15.70
N GLN A 87 7.55 -3.88 -14.76
CA GLN A 87 6.11 -4.12 -14.73
C GLN A 87 5.35 -2.85 -14.34
N LEU A 88 4.15 -2.65 -14.89
CA LEU A 88 3.29 -1.50 -14.62
C LEU A 88 1.85 -1.94 -14.32
N ALA A 89 1.36 -1.54 -13.16
CA ALA A 89 -0.05 -1.69 -12.77
C ALA A 89 -0.65 -0.34 -12.36
N GLU A 90 -1.96 -0.21 -12.41
CA GLU A 90 -2.68 0.98 -11.97
C GLU A 90 -3.85 0.64 -11.04
N SER A 91 -4.20 1.60 -10.19
CA SER A 91 -5.35 1.54 -9.29
C SER A 91 -5.94 2.94 -9.08
N ARG A 92 -7.22 3.01 -8.72
CA ARG A 92 -7.89 4.26 -8.32
C ARG A 92 -8.06 4.40 -6.80
N ASP A 93 -7.91 3.30 -6.06
CA ASP A 93 -8.26 3.22 -4.63
C ASP A 93 -7.22 2.48 -3.76
N LEU A 94 -6.07 2.11 -4.33
CA LEU A 94 -5.00 1.31 -3.70
C LEU A 94 -5.40 -0.14 -3.34
N VAL A 95 -6.62 -0.57 -3.65
CA VAL A 95 -7.14 -1.90 -3.32
C VAL A 95 -7.35 -2.72 -4.59
N HIS A 96 -7.98 -2.15 -5.61
CA HIS A 96 -8.23 -2.82 -6.88
C HIS A 96 -7.16 -2.43 -7.89
N TRP A 97 -6.32 -3.40 -8.26
CA TRP A 97 -5.18 -3.22 -9.16
C TRP A 97 -5.38 -3.98 -10.46
N ALA A 98 -4.94 -3.37 -11.56
CA ALA A 98 -4.90 -4.01 -12.87
C ALA A 98 -3.57 -3.72 -13.57
N MET A 99 -3.03 -4.72 -14.28
CA MET A 99 -1.89 -4.51 -15.16
C MET A 99 -2.26 -3.52 -16.27
N VAL A 100 -1.42 -2.52 -16.50
CA VAL A 100 -1.58 -1.59 -17.62
C VAL A 100 -1.29 -2.33 -18.92
N LYS A 101 -2.13 -2.15 -19.93
CA LYS A 101 -2.01 -2.85 -21.21
C LYS A 101 -1.79 -1.88 -22.37
N ASP A 102 -1.16 -2.37 -23.43
CA ASP A 102 -1.08 -1.77 -24.76
C ASP A 102 -1.37 -2.83 -25.83
N ASP A 103 -1.21 -2.48 -27.12
CA ASP A 103 -1.50 -3.37 -28.26
C ASP A 103 -0.68 -4.68 -28.25
N LYS A 104 0.41 -4.73 -27.48
CA LYS A 104 1.33 -5.89 -27.38
C LYS A 104 1.11 -6.69 -26.11
N GLY A 105 0.14 -6.33 -25.27
CA GLY A 105 -0.17 -7.01 -24.02
C GLY A 105 0.10 -6.14 -22.80
N ALA A 106 0.84 -6.64 -21.81
CA ALA A 106 1.21 -5.83 -20.64
C ALA A 106 2.23 -4.76 -21.05
N ARG A 107 1.95 -3.50 -20.70
CA ARG A 107 2.84 -2.37 -20.98
C ARG A 107 4.11 -2.48 -20.15
N ASP A 108 5.25 -2.25 -20.80
CA ASP A 108 6.55 -2.12 -20.13
C ASP A 108 6.80 -0.63 -19.82
N ALA A 109 7.08 -0.31 -18.55
CA ALA A 109 7.41 1.06 -18.16
C ALA A 109 8.80 1.51 -18.65
N MET A 110 9.69 0.55 -18.97
CA MET A 110 11.01 0.81 -19.51
C MET A 110 11.33 -0.20 -20.63
N PRO A 111 10.73 -0.05 -21.82
CA PRO A 111 10.86 -1.02 -22.91
C PRO A 111 12.28 -1.09 -23.48
N GLU A 112 13.05 0.00 -23.37
CA GLU A 112 14.44 0.09 -23.82
C GLU A 112 15.38 0.06 -22.62
N LEU A 113 16.26 -0.96 -22.58
CA LEU A 113 17.30 -1.06 -21.57
C LEU A 113 18.56 -0.32 -22.00
N PRO A 114 19.32 0.27 -21.07
CA PRO A 114 20.64 0.79 -21.39
C PRO A 114 21.56 -0.35 -21.87
N ALA A 115 22.52 -0.01 -22.74
CA ALA A 115 23.31 -0.99 -23.47
C ALA A 115 24.08 -1.99 -22.58
N TRP A 116 24.43 -1.60 -21.35
CA TRP A 116 25.15 -2.43 -20.39
C TRP A 116 24.26 -3.46 -19.68
N ALA A 117 22.95 -3.23 -19.59
CA ALA A 117 22.03 -4.04 -18.79
C ALA A 117 21.60 -5.32 -19.51
N LYS A 118 21.61 -6.45 -18.79
CA LYS A 118 21.15 -7.75 -19.28
C LYS A 118 19.63 -7.85 -19.21
N LYS A 119 19.00 -8.16 -20.34
CA LYS A 119 17.54 -8.36 -20.43
C LYS A 119 17.08 -9.47 -19.50
N GLY A 120 15.95 -9.25 -18.83
CA GLY A 120 15.36 -10.21 -17.90
C GLY A 120 16.03 -10.23 -16.51
N PHE A 121 16.82 -9.21 -16.19
CA PHE A 121 17.52 -9.08 -14.92
C PHE A 121 17.49 -7.61 -14.46
N THR A 122 16.29 -7.11 -14.18
CA THR A 122 16.00 -5.76 -13.66
C THR A 122 15.11 -5.85 -12.43
N TRP A 123 15.44 -5.07 -11.40
CA TRP A 123 14.85 -5.19 -10.06
C TRP A 123 14.57 -3.85 -9.40
N ALA A 124 13.62 -3.88 -8.45
CA ALA A 124 13.32 -2.86 -7.45
C ALA A 124 13.34 -1.43 -8.03
N PRO A 125 12.41 -1.12 -8.96
CA PRO A 125 12.34 0.19 -9.56
C PRO A 125 11.79 1.24 -8.59
N GLU A 126 12.19 2.49 -8.78
CA GLU A 126 11.62 3.66 -8.11
C GLU A 126 11.41 4.78 -9.14
N VAL A 127 10.34 5.56 -9.01
CA VAL A 127 10.02 6.65 -9.93
C VAL A 127 9.88 7.97 -9.20
N LEU A 128 10.76 8.91 -9.53
CA LEU A 128 10.72 10.27 -9.02
C LEU A 128 10.08 11.21 -10.04
N LYS A 129 9.11 12.02 -9.60
CA LYS A 129 8.59 13.14 -10.38
C LYS A 129 9.51 14.35 -10.25
N THR A 130 9.86 14.97 -11.37
CA THR A 130 10.65 16.20 -11.46
C THR A 130 9.86 17.28 -12.19
N ASP A 131 10.40 18.51 -12.23
CA ASP A 131 9.79 19.61 -12.99
C ASP A 131 9.77 19.37 -14.50
N THR A 132 10.64 18.50 -15.00
CA THR A 132 10.81 18.19 -16.42
C THR A 132 10.22 16.84 -16.83
N GLY A 133 9.68 16.06 -15.89
CA GLY A 133 9.07 14.77 -16.18
C GLY A 133 9.21 13.77 -15.04
N TYR A 134 9.58 12.54 -15.40
CA TYR A 134 9.75 11.45 -14.45
C TYR A 134 11.11 10.78 -14.68
N VAL A 135 11.77 10.40 -13.59
CA VAL A 135 13.03 9.65 -13.58
C VAL A 135 12.76 8.29 -12.97
N LEU A 136 13.13 7.23 -13.69
CA LEU A 136 13.04 5.85 -13.20
C LEU A 136 14.44 5.37 -12.80
N TYR A 137 14.59 5.03 -11.52
CA TYR A 137 15.76 4.34 -10.97
C TYR A 137 15.48 2.85 -10.90
N PHE A 138 16.48 2.02 -11.18
CA PHE A 138 16.35 0.56 -11.12
C PHE A 138 17.73 -0.08 -10.91
N THR A 139 17.73 -1.31 -10.41
CA THR A 139 18.93 -2.16 -10.37
C THR A 139 18.91 -3.13 -11.55
N ALA A 140 20.06 -3.40 -12.17
CA ALA A 140 20.15 -4.40 -13.22
C ALA A 140 21.47 -5.15 -13.22
N ARG A 141 21.44 -6.35 -13.81
CA ARG A 141 22.65 -7.15 -14.01
C ARG A 141 23.40 -6.60 -15.22
N ASP A 142 24.71 -6.39 -15.06
CA ASP A 142 25.59 -6.11 -16.20
C ASP A 142 25.70 -7.34 -17.12
N LYS A 143 25.92 -7.11 -18.42
CA LYS A 143 26.09 -8.19 -19.40
C LYS A 143 27.39 -8.98 -19.22
N LYS A 144 28.39 -8.39 -18.59
CA LYS A 144 29.71 -8.99 -18.38
C LYS A 144 29.71 -10.04 -17.27
#